data_AF-A0A7K3W2P3-F1
#
_entry.id   AF-A0A7K3W2P3-F1
#
_cell.length_a   1.000
_cell.length_b   1.000
_cell.length_c   1.000
_cell.angle_alpha   90.00
_cell.angle_beta   90.00
_cell.angle_gamma   90.00
#
_symmetry.space_group_name_H-M   'P 1'
#
loop_
_entity.id
_entity.type
_entity.pdbx_description
1 polymer ?
#
loop_
_entity_poly.entity_id
_entity_poly.type
_entity_poly.pdbx_seq_one_letter_code
_entity_poly.pdbx_strand_id
1 'polypeptide(L)'
;MTAALAGPATHPARAGQEAARATLLAVRRATRGTATGSAPLWWARLAERGPASAEHSLVAVASERFPDGTPVDLTALQSRGRRPAGWLVDLRYRTSDGAVVDIEVAGALAELCPPLWFAEVPHATSGVPAASLLAFRGSAFRPGSLVSPHQVATRGLQMTDRVGELRWWTRSGVVDTVTVAPEVRRRGVGRVLVTVAEALRVLRGWAPLRSDGRLTDAGAAWLATAPAHWSRRLAERTERLPDQDEAAAVPGGAGPLR
;
A
#
# COMPACT_ATOMS: atom_id res chain seq x y z
N MET A 1 -23.18 49.51 -43.52
CA MET A 1 -22.52 48.62 -44.51
C MET A 1 -21.37 47.94 -43.78
N THR A 2 -21.57 46.70 -43.30
CA THR A 2 -21.14 45.41 -43.91
C THR A 2 -19.66 45.13 -43.56
N ALA A 3 -19.42 44.39 -42.47
CA ALA A 3 -19.09 42.95 -42.38
C ALA A 3 -17.57 42.66 -42.58
N ALA A 4 -16.84 42.14 -41.57
CA ALA A 4 -16.59 40.72 -41.24
C ALA A 4 -15.61 40.05 -42.24
N LEU A 5 -14.54 39.31 -41.91
CA LEU A 5 -14.43 38.06 -41.14
C LEU A 5 -12.97 37.54 -41.07
N ALA A 6 -12.69 36.77 -40.00
CA ALA A 6 -11.88 35.54 -39.88
C ALA A 6 -10.34 35.55 -40.13
N GLY A 7 -9.53 34.76 -39.39
CA GLY A 7 -9.89 33.61 -38.56
C GLY A 7 -8.85 33.23 -37.49
N PRO A 8 -9.29 32.60 -36.38
CA PRO A 8 -8.41 32.06 -35.34
C PRO A 8 -7.90 30.65 -35.68
N ALA A 9 -6.65 30.39 -35.29
CA ALA A 9 -5.99 29.10 -35.43
C ALA A 9 -6.60 28.04 -34.51
N THR A 10 -6.98 26.93 -35.12
CA THR A 10 -7.55 25.73 -34.54
C THR A 10 -6.51 25.00 -33.67
N HIS A 11 -6.69 24.96 -32.35
CA HIS A 11 -6.03 23.97 -31.50
C HIS A 11 -6.94 22.74 -31.37
N PRO A 12 -6.45 21.52 -31.69
CA PRO A 12 -7.26 20.32 -31.54
C PRO A 12 -7.48 20.00 -30.06
N ALA A 13 -8.75 19.81 -29.73
CA ALA A 13 -9.25 19.36 -28.45
C ALA A 13 -8.59 18.03 -28.03
N ARG A 14 -8.00 18.04 -26.83
CA ARG A 14 -7.48 16.82 -26.19
C ARG A 14 -8.68 16.02 -25.69
N ALA A 15 -8.92 14.89 -26.36
CA ALA A 15 -9.95 13.93 -26.03
C ALA A 15 -9.85 13.48 -24.57
N GLY A 16 -11.03 13.30 -23.96
CA GLY A 16 -11.24 13.03 -22.54
C GLY A 16 -10.52 11.79 -22.06
N GLN A 17 -9.79 11.97 -20.96
CA GLN A 17 -9.23 10.89 -20.17
C GLN A 17 -10.27 10.51 -19.11
N GLU A 18 -11.22 9.68 -19.53
CA GLU A 18 -12.22 9.07 -18.65
C GLU A 18 -11.48 8.13 -17.69
N ALA A 19 -11.15 8.64 -16.51
CA ALA A 19 -10.51 7.87 -15.45
C ALA A 19 -11.44 6.71 -15.07
N ALA A 20 -10.97 5.49 -15.25
CA ALA A 20 -11.65 4.27 -14.84
C ALA A 20 -11.92 4.31 -13.33
N ARG A 21 -13.10 4.80 -12.95
CA ARG A 21 -13.62 4.72 -11.58
C ARG A 21 -13.98 3.27 -11.34
N ALA A 22 -13.34 2.65 -10.34
CA ALA A 22 -13.79 1.38 -9.80
C ALA A 22 -15.27 1.51 -9.40
N THR A 23 -16.14 0.85 -10.16
CA THR A 23 -17.58 0.85 -9.91
C THR A 23 -17.87 0.13 -8.60
N LEU A 24 -18.28 0.89 -7.59
CA LEU A 24 -18.65 0.37 -6.27
C LEU A 24 -20.01 -0.34 -6.38
N LEU A 25 -20.05 -1.61 -6.00
CA LEU A 25 -21.29 -2.37 -5.93
C LEU A 25 -21.97 -2.13 -4.57
N ALA A 26 -23.25 -1.74 -4.60
CA ALA A 26 -24.12 -1.82 -3.43
C ALA A 26 -24.48 -3.30 -3.19
N VAL A 27 -24.12 -3.86 -2.03
CA VAL A 27 -24.17 -5.32 -1.85
C VAL A 27 -25.38 -5.81 -1.04
N ARG A 28 -26.18 -6.70 -1.66
CA ARG A 28 -27.09 -7.65 -0.97
C ARG A 28 -26.27 -8.75 -0.27
N ARG A 29 -26.70 -9.15 0.93
CA ARG A 29 -26.05 -10.23 1.73
C ARG A 29 -25.94 -11.53 0.91
N ALA A 30 -24.71 -11.99 0.69
CA ALA A 30 -24.44 -13.36 0.23
C ALA A 30 -24.43 -14.35 1.41
N THR A 31 -24.94 -15.55 1.17
CA THR A 31 -25.00 -16.68 2.11
C THR A 31 -23.63 -17.32 2.31
N ARG A 32 -23.37 -17.75 3.55
CA ARG A 32 -22.09 -18.24 4.06
C ARG A 32 -21.87 -19.70 3.63
N GLY A 33 -20.91 -19.96 2.75
CA GLY A 33 -20.44 -21.31 2.42
C GLY A 33 -19.13 -21.60 3.13
N THR A 34 -19.04 -22.71 3.86
CA THR A 34 -17.83 -23.18 4.52
C THR A 34 -16.91 -23.84 3.50
N ALA A 35 -15.88 -23.12 3.05
CA ALA A 35 -14.73 -23.72 2.39
C ALA A 35 -13.55 -23.66 3.36
N THR A 36 -12.81 -24.75 3.50
CA THR A 36 -11.53 -24.78 4.23
C THR A 36 -10.44 -24.15 3.35
N GLY A 37 -10.70 -22.91 2.90
CA GLY A 37 -9.87 -22.13 2.02
C GLY A 37 -9.31 -20.93 2.76
N SER A 38 -8.20 -20.40 2.26
CA SER A 38 -7.68 -19.11 2.69
C SER A 38 -8.78 -18.04 2.64
N ALA A 39 -9.08 -17.39 3.77
CA ALA A 39 -10.01 -16.28 3.80
C ALA A 39 -9.54 -15.17 2.84
N PRO A 40 -10.31 -14.80 1.80
CA PRO A 40 -9.93 -13.74 0.85
C PRO A 40 -9.83 -12.38 1.52
N LEU A 41 -9.08 -11.45 0.91
CA LEU A 41 -8.94 -10.07 1.40
C LEU A 41 -9.83 -9.13 0.58
N TRP A 42 -10.82 -8.50 1.21
CA TRP A 42 -11.69 -7.49 0.59
C TRP A 42 -11.61 -6.15 1.32
N TRP A 43 -12.16 -5.10 0.73
CA TRP A 43 -11.97 -3.72 1.18
C TRP A 43 -13.31 -3.07 1.53
N ALA A 44 -13.50 -2.67 2.79
CA ALA A 44 -14.67 -1.94 3.22
C ALA A 44 -14.40 -0.43 3.19
N ARG A 45 -15.25 0.35 2.52
CA ARG A 45 -15.30 1.80 2.72
C ARG A 45 -16.33 2.13 3.80
N LEU A 46 -15.90 2.77 4.88
CA LEU A 46 -16.73 3.16 6.01
C LEU A 46 -16.73 4.69 6.15
N ALA A 47 -17.81 5.22 6.72
CA ALA A 47 -17.88 6.61 7.14
C ALA A 47 -18.62 6.69 8.47
N GLU A 48 -18.05 7.42 9.44
CA GLU A 48 -18.61 7.52 10.79
C GLU A 48 -19.98 8.23 10.79
N ARG A 49 -20.13 9.26 9.95
CA ARG A 49 -21.31 10.12 9.85
C ARG A 49 -22.04 10.00 8.50
N GLY A 50 -21.91 8.85 7.85
CA GLY A 50 -22.53 8.58 6.55
C GLY A 50 -21.72 9.11 5.36
N PRO A 51 -22.25 8.98 4.12
CA PRO A 51 -21.49 9.20 2.89
C PRO A 51 -20.90 10.60 2.72
N ALA A 52 -21.57 11.63 3.27
CA ALA A 52 -21.12 13.02 3.21
C ALA A 52 -20.00 13.38 4.20
N SER A 53 -19.48 12.40 4.96
CA SER A 53 -18.37 12.62 5.89
C SER A 53 -17.12 13.14 5.16
N ALA A 54 -16.45 14.13 5.77
CA ALA A 54 -15.17 14.66 5.28
C ALA A 54 -14.02 13.65 5.41
N GLU A 55 -14.17 12.65 6.28
CA GLU A 55 -13.22 11.55 6.45
C GLU A 55 -13.91 10.21 6.28
N HIS A 56 -13.28 9.34 5.49
CA HIS A 56 -13.69 7.96 5.27
C HIS A 56 -12.58 7.02 5.72
N SER A 57 -12.97 5.80 6.07
CA SER A 57 -12.05 4.70 6.41
C SER A 57 -12.06 3.67 5.28
N LEU A 58 -10.87 3.24 4.87
CA LEU A 58 -10.65 2.12 3.99
C LEU A 58 -10.08 0.96 4.81
N VAL A 59 -10.89 -0.06 5.03
CA VAL A 59 -10.56 -1.17 5.94
C VAL A 59 -10.31 -2.44 5.15
N ALA A 60 -9.12 -3.03 5.30
CA ALA A 60 -8.82 -4.36 4.75
C ALA A 60 -9.41 -5.45 5.65
N VAL A 61 -10.11 -6.41 5.09
CA VAL A 61 -10.80 -7.46 5.84
C VAL A 61 -10.48 -8.84 5.26
N ALA A 62 -9.90 -9.71 6.07
CA ALA A 62 -9.67 -11.11 5.71
C ALA A 62 -10.89 -11.95 6.15
N SER A 63 -11.81 -12.21 5.22
CA SER A 63 -12.95 -13.10 5.44
C SER A 63 -13.59 -13.55 4.13
N GLU A 64 -14.28 -14.69 4.15
CA GLU A 64 -14.96 -15.28 3.00
C GLU A 64 -16.24 -14.55 2.56
N ARG A 65 -16.53 -13.40 3.16
CA ARG A 65 -17.77 -12.67 2.88
C ARG A 65 -17.83 -12.15 1.44
N PHE A 66 -16.68 -11.78 0.88
CA PHE A 66 -16.56 -11.26 -0.49
C PHE A 66 -15.30 -11.81 -1.16
N PRO A 67 -15.26 -11.90 -2.50
CA PRO A 67 -14.05 -12.30 -3.23
C PRO A 67 -12.84 -11.40 -2.96
N ASP A 68 -11.64 -11.94 -3.18
CA ASP A 68 -10.39 -11.20 -3.01
C ASP A 68 -10.37 -9.92 -3.88
N GLY A 69 -9.87 -8.83 -3.32
CA GLY A 69 -9.78 -7.52 -3.97
C GLY A 69 -11.10 -6.74 -4.04
N THR A 70 -12.24 -7.31 -3.63
CA THR A 70 -13.56 -6.66 -3.80
C THR A 70 -13.67 -5.38 -2.96
N PRO A 71 -13.91 -4.21 -3.57
CA PRO A 71 -14.28 -3.01 -2.83
C PRO A 71 -15.78 -3.05 -2.51
N VAL A 72 -16.12 -2.77 -1.26
CA VAL A 72 -17.49 -2.77 -0.74
C VAL A 72 -17.76 -1.44 -0.06
N ASP A 73 -18.72 -0.69 -0.58
CA ASP A 73 -19.12 0.56 0.02
C ASP A 73 -20.14 0.32 1.13
N LEU A 74 -19.72 0.59 2.36
CA LEU A 74 -20.53 0.48 3.57
C LEU A 74 -20.75 1.86 4.21
N THR A 75 -20.46 2.95 3.50
CA THR A 75 -20.62 4.33 4.02
C THR A 75 -22.07 4.70 4.31
N ALA A 76 -23.03 4.11 3.59
CA ALA A 76 -24.47 4.30 3.83
C ALA A 76 -24.99 3.49 5.03
N LEU A 77 -24.26 2.44 5.43
CA LEU A 77 -24.59 1.73 6.66
C LEU A 77 -24.08 2.58 7.83
N GLN A 78 -24.96 2.85 8.81
CA GLN A 78 -24.55 3.44 10.09
C GLN A 78 -23.72 2.43 10.88
N SER A 79 -22.49 2.21 10.43
CA SER A 79 -21.51 1.36 11.10
C SER A 79 -21.09 1.97 12.45
N ARG A 80 -21.36 3.26 12.68
CA ARG A 80 -20.93 4.03 13.86
C ARG A 80 -19.42 3.84 14.13
N GLY A 81 -18.64 3.76 13.05
CA GLY A 81 -17.19 3.50 13.12
C GLY A 81 -16.80 2.06 13.46
N ARG A 82 -17.74 1.12 13.61
CA ARG A 82 -17.40 -0.29 13.88
C ARG A 82 -16.81 -0.95 12.64
N ARG A 83 -15.57 -1.43 12.79
CA ARG A 83 -14.84 -2.21 11.77
C ARG A 83 -15.44 -3.61 11.62
N PRO A 84 -15.49 -4.18 10.40
CA PRO A 84 -15.86 -5.58 10.20
C PRO A 84 -14.95 -6.53 11.00
N ALA A 85 -15.51 -7.67 11.42
CA ALA A 85 -14.70 -8.74 12.01
C ALA A 85 -13.66 -9.25 11.01
N GLY A 86 -12.45 -9.55 11.49
CA GLY A 86 -11.32 -9.96 10.64
C GLY A 86 -10.63 -8.80 9.91
N TRP A 87 -10.84 -7.56 10.34
CA TRP A 87 -10.10 -6.41 9.81
C TRP A 87 -8.60 -6.52 10.14
N LEU A 88 -7.76 -6.03 9.23
CA LEU A 88 -6.30 -6.07 9.34
C LEU A 88 -5.68 -4.68 9.45
N VAL A 89 -6.17 -3.73 8.66
CA VAL A 89 -5.77 -2.33 8.67
C VAL A 89 -6.99 -1.44 8.41
N ASP A 90 -7.05 -0.30 9.08
CA ASP A 90 -7.97 0.80 8.83
C ASP A 90 -7.16 2.03 8.44
N LEU A 91 -7.27 2.41 7.18
CA LEU A 91 -6.66 3.62 6.63
C LEU A 91 -7.73 4.70 6.55
N ARG A 92 -7.64 5.70 7.42
CA ARG A 92 -8.52 6.86 7.42
C ARG A 92 -7.96 7.94 6.53
N TYR A 93 -8.78 8.51 5.66
CA TYR A 93 -8.38 9.52 4.70
C TYR A 93 -9.44 10.61 4.56
N ARG A 94 -8.99 11.79 4.16
CA ARG A 94 -9.86 12.92 3.84
C ARG A 94 -10.43 12.76 2.43
N THR A 95 -11.73 12.94 2.28
CA THR A 95 -12.43 12.71 1.02
C THR A 95 -12.17 13.79 -0.03
N SER A 96 -11.78 15.00 0.38
CA SER A 96 -11.54 16.12 -0.53
C SER A 96 -10.27 15.97 -1.38
N ASP A 97 -9.23 15.33 -0.84
CA ASP A 97 -7.90 15.26 -1.45
C ASP A 97 -7.25 13.85 -1.37
N GLY A 98 -7.89 12.90 -0.68
CA GLY A 98 -7.35 11.56 -0.47
C GLY A 98 -6.16 11.53 0.50
N ALA A 99 -5.88 12.60 1.24
CA ALA A 99 -4.80 12.63 2.21
C ALA A 99 -5.08 11.64 3.36
N VAL A 100 -4.09 10.82 3.70
CA VAL A 100 -4.20 9.87 4.80
C VAL A 100 -4.06 10.61 6.12
N VAL A 101 -5.02 10.43 7.01
CA VAL A 101 -5.09 11.07 8.32
C VAL A 101 -4.58 10.13 9.42
N ASP A 102 -4.87 8.83 9.29
CA ASP A 102 -4.51 7.85 10.30
C ASP A 102 -4.43 6.44 9.70
N ILE A 103 -3.54 5.62 10.23
CA ILE A 103 -3.40 4.21 9.88
C ILE A 103 -3.43 3.41 11.17
N GLU A 104 -4.46 2.60 11.35
CA GLU A 104 -4.58 1.69 12.47
C GLU A 104 -4.38 0.25 11.98
N VAL A 105 -3.58 -0.52 12.71
CA VAL A 105 -3.32 -1.93 12.44
C VAL A 105 -4.03 -2.77 13.50
N ALA A 106 -4.67 -3.87 13.08
CA ALA A 106 -5.44 -4.72 13.98
C ALA A 106 -4.57 -5.39 15.06
N GLY A 107 -5.18 -5.64 16.22
CA GLY A 107 -4.51 -6.08 17.46
C GLY A 107 -3.49 -7.19 17.28
N ALA A 108 -3.85 -8.30 16.62
CA ALA A 108 -2.91 -9.43 16.44
C ALA A 108 -1.62 -9.06 15.67
N LEU A 109 -1.69 -8.11 14.72
CA LEU A 109 -0.52 -7.63 14.00
C LEU A 109 0.18 -6.49 14.76
N ALA A 110 -0.57 -5.67 15.48
CA ALA A 110 -0.05 -4.59 16.32
C ALA A 110 0.67 -5.09 17.58
N GLU A 111 0.28 -6.23 18.16
CA GLU A 111 0.92 -6.82 19.34
C GLU A 111 2.36 -7.28 19.06
N LEU A 112 2.63 -7.72 17.84
CA LEU A 112 3.97 -8.15 17.41
C LEU A 112 4.85 -6.99 16.95
N CYS A 113 4.22 -5.90 16.48
CA CYS A 113 4.90 -4.80 15.82
C CYS A 113 5.11 -3.62 16.77
N PRO A 114 6.32 -3.07 16.88
CA PRO A 114 6.48 -1.81 17.60
C PRO A 114 5.59 -0.73 16.96
N PRO A 115 5.18 0.31 17.70
CA PRO A 115 4.46 1.43 17.10
C PRO A 115 5.29 2.07 15.98
N LEU A 116 4.69 2.19 14.79
CA LEU A 116 5.33 2.74 13.59
C LEU A 116 4.58 3.98 13.11
N TRP A 117 5.32 4.91 12.52
CA TRP A 117 4.79 5.92 11.60
C TRP A 117 5.47 5.75 10.25
N PHE A 118 4.88 6.33 9.20
CA PHE A 118 5.24 6.01 7.82
C PHE A 118 5.52 7.26 6.99
N ALA A 119 6.34 7.10 5.96
CA ALA A 119 6.45 8.07 4.88
C ALA A 119 6.11 7.44 3.53
N GLU A 120 5.31 8.15 2.72
CA GLU A 120 5.02 7.79 1.32
C GLU A 120 5.96 8.58 0.40
N VAL A 121 6.76 7.89 -0.40
CA VAL A 121 7.70 8.50 -1.35
C VAL A 121 7.28 8.16 -2.77
N PRO A 122 6.70 9.10 -3.53
CA PRO A 122 6.42 8.90 -4.94
C PRO A 122 7.72 9.06 -5.75
N HIS A 123 8.05 8.05 -6.55
CA HIS A 123 9.16 8.09 -7.51
C HIS A 123 8.61 8.41 -8.90
N ALA A 124 8.12 9.64 -9.07
CA ALA A 124 7.49 10.07 -10.32
C ALA A 124 8.49 10.31 -11.46
N THR A 125 9.76 10.51 -11.13
CA THR A 125 10.85 10.80 -12.07
C THR A 125 11.62 9.56 -12.53
N SER A 126 11.34 8.38 -11.99
CA SER A 126 11.93 7.14 -12.49
C SER A 126 11.30 6.73 -13.83
N GLY A 127 12.07 6.05 -14.69
CA GLY A 127 11.58 5.57 -15.99
C GLY A 127 10.33 4.67 -15.92
N VAL A 128 10.08 4.07 -14.75
CA VAL A 128 8.84 3.38 -14.40
C VAL A 128 8.27 4.00 -13.12
N PRO A 129 7.01 4.49 -13.09
CA PRO A 129 6.42 5.08 -11.90
C PRO A 129 6.36 4.10 -10.72
N ALA A 130 7.05 4.44 -9.63
CA ALA A 130 7.13 3.62 -8.43
C ALA A 130 6.72 4.41 -7.17
N ALA A 131 6.44 3.69 -6.10
CA ALA A 131 6.24 4.25 -4.77
C ALA A 131 7.09 3.47 -3.77
N SER A 132 7.58 4.16 -2.74
CA SER A 132 8.12 3.53 -1.54
C SER A 132 7.27 3.90 -0.34
N LEU A 133 6.99 2.92 0.51
CA LEU A 133 6.45 3.09 1.85
C LEU A 133 7.59 2.81 2.84
N LEU A 134 7.98 3.83 3.59
CA LEU A 134 9.03 3.75 4.59
C LEU A 134 8.40 3.67 5.97
N ALA A 135 8.88 2.76 6.82
CA ALA A 135 8.45 2.65 8.21
C ALA A 135 9.55 3.19 9.14
N PHE A 136 9.12 3.95 10.14
CA PHE A 136 10.00 4.54 11.15
C PHE A 136 9.47 4.24 12.55
N ARG A 137 10.38 4.28 13.53
CA ARG A 137 10.08 4.17 14.95
C ARG A 137 10.28 5.51 15.65
N GLY A 138 9.94 5.57 16.94
CA GLY A 138 10.14 6.74 17.78
C GLY A 138 8.92 7.67 17.84
N SER A 139 9.12 8.83 18.44
CA SER A 139 8.04 9.76 18.83
C SER A 139 7.98 11.04 17.99
N ALA A 140 8.76 11.14 16.90
CA ALA A 140 8.73 12.32 16.03
C ALA A 140 7.33 12.57 15.44
N PHE A 141 6.60 11.49 15.15
CA PHE A 141 5.19 11.53 14.75
C PHE A 141 4.39 10.52 15.55
N ARG A 142 3.06 10.73 15.62
CA ARG A 142 2.15 9.78 16.26
C ARG A 142 2.22 8.45 15.48
N PRO A 143 2.25 7.29 16.15
CA PRO A 143 2.07 6.00 15.48
C PRO A 143 0.82 5.99 14.59
N GLY A 144 0.93 5.40 13.40
CA GLY A 144 -0.12 5.40 12.38
C GLY A 144 -0.10 6.62 11.44
N SER A 145 0.72 7.64 11.71
CA SER A 145 0.82 8.80 10.81
C SER A 145 1.45 8.40 9.47
N LEU A 146 0.94 8.96 8.38
CA LEU A 146 1.59 8.95 7.07
C LEU A 146 2.04 10.37 6.73
N VAL A 147 3.34 10.57 6.51
CA VAL A 147 3.92 11.89 6.26
C VAL A 147 4.65 11.95 4.92
N SER A 148 4.82 13.17 4.42
CA SER A 148 5.63 13.44 3.23
C SER A 148 7.13 13.45 3.57
N PRO A 149 8.02 13.25 2.59
CA PRO A 149 9.47 13.36 2.78
C PRO A 149 9.89 14.71 3.36
N HIS A 150 9.22 15.78 2.94
CA HIS A 150 9.47 17.13 3.43
C HIS A 150 9.20 17.25 4.94
N GLN A 151 8.10 16.69 5.44
CA GLN A 151 7.77 16.72 6.87
C GLN A 151 8.82 16.01 7.72
N VAL A 152 9.35 14.88 7.25
CA VAL A 152 10.44 14.17 7.93
C VAL A 152 11.70 15.04 8.01
N ALA A 153 12.09 15.68 6.89
CA ALA A 153 13.24 16.57 6.86
C ALA A 153 13.06 17.79 7.79
N THR A 154 11.86 18.38 7.86
CA THR A 154 11.58 19.49 8.80
C THR A 154 11.68 19.11 10.28
N ARG A 155 11.66 17.81 10.60
CA ARG A 155 11.92 17.29 11.95
C ARG A 155 13.39 16.91 12.19
N GLY A 156 14.29 17.21 11.24
CA GLY A 156 15.72 16.92 11.34
C GLY A 156 16.06 15.44 11.18
N LEU A 157 15.12 14.62 10.70
CA LEU A 157 15.31 13.18 10.50
C LEU A 157 15.80 12.87 9.09
N GLN A 158 16.53 11.77 8.93
CA GLN A 158 16.98 11.28 7.64
C GLN A 158 16.08 10.15 7.14
N MET A 159 15.88 10.04 5.82
CA MET A 159 15.17 8.90 5.21
C MET A 159 15.89 7.56 5.45
N THR A 160 17.19 7.60 5.74
CA THR A 160 18.01 6.44 6.11
C THR A 160 17.72 5.90 7.50
N ASP A 161 17.05 6.68 8.36
CA ASP A 161 16.66 6.26 9.72
C ASP A 161 15.45 5.31 9.73
N ARG A 162 14.95 4.95 8.54
CA ARG A 162 13.86 3.99 8.37
C ARG A 162 14.25 2.62 8.89
N VAL A 163 13.31 1.95 9.54
CA VAL A 163 13.46 0.57 10.03
C VAL A 163 12.90 -0.47 9.07
N GLY A 164 12.25 -0.02 8.00
CA GLY A 164 11.82 -0.87 6.90
C GLY A 164 11.34 -0.07 5.71
N GLU A 165 11.36 -0.71 4.54
CA GLU A 165 10.93 -0.14 3.28
C GLU A 165 10.23 -1.21 2.45
N LEU A 166 9.16 -0.79 1.78
CA LEU A 166 8.54 -1.54 0.70
C LEU A 166 8.48 -0.63 -0.53
N ARG A 167 9.11 -1.07 -1.62
CA ARG A 167 9.09 -0.38 -2.91
C ARG A 167 8.36 -1.23 -3.94
N TRP A 168 7.52 -0.60 -4.75
CA TRP A 168 6.75 -1.28 -5.80
C TRP A 168 6.49 -0.38 -7.00
N TRP A 169 6.20 -1.00 -8.14
CA TRP A 169 5.85 -0.30 -9.36
C TRP A 169 4.34 -0.10 -9.43
N THR A 170 3.88 1.15 -9.45
CA THR A 170 2.46 1.50 -9.26
C THR A 170 1.53 0.97 -10.36
N ARG A 171 2.05 0.79 -11.58
CA ARG A 171 1.27 0.29 -12.73
C ARG A 171 1.15 -1.23 -12.78
N SER A 172 2.19 -1.97 -12.39
CA SER A 172 2.22 -3.43 -12.47
C SER A 172 1.97 -4.12 -11.12
N GLY A 173 2.10 -3.37 -10.02
CA GLY A 173 2.02 -3.88 -8.66
C GLY A 173 3.21 -4.76 -8.25
N VAL A 174 4.22 -4.92 -9.12
CA VAL A 174 5.40 -5.73 -8.80
C VAL A 174 6.14 -5.08 -7.65
N VAL A 175 6.31 -5.85 -6.58
CA VAL A 175 7.13 -5.46 -5.43
C VAL A 175 8.59 -5.61 -5.84
N ASP A 176 9.28 -4.49 -5.89
CA ASP A 176 10.69 -4.39 -6.26
C ASP A 176 11.58 -4.80 -5.08
N THR A 177 11.21 -4.35 -3.87
CA THR A 177 12.03 -4.58 -2.68
C THR A 177 11.19 -4.53 -1.42
N VAL A 178 11.49 -5.41 -0.47
CA VAL A 178 11.04 -5.34 0.93
C VAL A 178 12.25 -5.49 1.83
N THR A 179 12.55 -4.47 2.64
CA THR A 179 13.66 -4.50 3.59
C THR A 179 13.16 -4.20 4.99
N VAL A 180 13.76 -4.85 5.98
CA VAL A 180 13.48 -4.65 7.40
C VAL A 180 14.82 -4.67 8.14
N ALA A 181 15.07 -3.63 8.93
CA ALA A 181 16.28 -3.48 9.72
C ALA A 181 16.47 -4.68 10.66
N PRO A 182 17.68 -5.26 10.77
CA PRO A 182 17.95 -6.50 11.49
C PRO A 182 17.33 -6.57 12.90
N GLU A 183 17.42 -5.47 13.65
CA GLU A 183 16.96 -5.31 15.04
C GLU A 183 15.44 -5.43 15.22
N VAL A 184 14.66 -5.26 14.15
CA VAL A 184 13.19 -5.39 14.17
C VAL A 184 12.67 -6.46 13.22
N ARG A 185 13.56 -7.30 12.65
CA ARG A 185 13.14 -8.50 11.91
C ARG A 185 12.32 -9.43 12.82
N ARG A 186 11.39 -10.17 12.22
CA ARG A 186 10.45 -11.07 12.93
C ARG A 186 9.50 -10.40 13.93
N ARG A 187 9.46 -9.06 13.98
CA ARG A 187 8.49 -8.28 14.80
C ARG A 187 7.34 -7.71 13.96
N GLY A 188 6.87 -8.45 12.97
CA GLY A 188 5.70 -8.03 12.16
C GLY A 188 5.88 -6.85 11.20
N VAL A 189 6.99 -6.09 11.23
CA VAL A 189 7.20 -4.87 10.41
C VAL A 189 6.96 -5.11 8.91
N GLY A 190 7.54 -6.17 8.33
CA GLY A 190 7.32 -6.49 6.91
C GLY A 190 5.86 -6.79 6.57
N ARG A 191 5.13 -7.45 7.47
CA ARG A 191 3.69 -7.71 7.29
C ARG A 191 2.88 -6.42 7.38
N VAL A 192 3.21 -5.52 8.30
CA VAL A 192 2.58 -4.20 8.40
C VAL A 192 2.84 -3.40 7.12
N LEU A 193 4.08 -3.34 6.63
CA LEU A 193 4.43 -2.65 5.39
C LEU A 193 3.59 -3.13 4.20
N VAL A 194 3.53 -4.45 3.95
CA VAL A 194 2.69 -4.98 2.85
C VAL A 194 1.22 -4.65 3.04
N THR A 195 0.69 -4.81 4.25
CA THR A 195 -0.74 -4.59 4.52
C THR A 195 -1.13 -3.11 4.35
N VAL A 196 -0.26 -2.19 4.80
CA VAL A 196 -0.47 -0.75 4.63
C VAL A 196 -0.27 -0.33 3.17
N ALA A 197 0.73 -0.86 2.48
CA ALA A 197 0.94 -0.61 1.06
C ALA A 197 -0.24 -1.11 0.21
N GLU A 198 -0.82 -2.27 0.57
CA GLU A 198 -2.07 -2.79 0.01
C GLU A 198 -3.24 -1.81 0.19
N ALA A 199 -3.38 -1.17 1.35
CA ALA A 199 -4.42 -0.15 1.58
C ALA A 199 -4.17 1.11 0.75
N LEU A 200 -2.91 1.58 0.70
CA LEU A 200 -2.52 2.74 -0.07
C LEU A 200 -2.77 2.53 -1.56
N ARG A 201 -2.39 1.39 -2.14
CA ARG A 201 -2.64 1.14 -3.57
C ARG A 201 -4.14 1.18 -3.90
N VAL A 202 -5.02 0.70 -3.02
CA VAL A 202 -6.46 0.75 -3.24
C VAL A 202 -6.97 2.18 -3.19
N LEU A 203 -6.53 2.95 -2.18
CA LEU A 203 -6.87 4.37 -2.08
C LEU A 203 -6.39 5.17 -3.31
N ARG A 204 -5.21 4.85 -3.82
CA ARG A 204 -4.56 5.54 -4.95
C ARG A 204 -4.96 5.02 -6.33
N GLY A 205 -5.73 3.92 -6.40
CA GLY A 205 -6.11 3.28 -7.67
C GLY A 205 -4.93 2.60 -8.40
N TRP A 206 -3.92 2.15 -7.67
CA TRP A 206 -2.76 1.42 -8.21
C TRP A 206 -3.02 -0.08 -8.33
N ALA A 207 -2.20 -0.75 -9.14
CA ALA A 207 -2.31 -2.19 -9.37
C ALA A 207 -2.09 -3.01 -8.08
N PRO A 208 -2.76 -4.18 -7.94
CA PRO A 208 -2.57 -5.10 -6.81
C PRO A 208 -1.12 -5.50 -6.61
N LEU A 209 -0.62 -5.53 -5.36
CA LEU A 209 0.77 -5.91 -5.11
C LEU A 209 0.96 -7.39 -5.47
N ARG A 210 2.10 -7.70 -6.08
CA ARG A 210 2.48 -9.07 -6.44
C ARG A 210 4.00 -9.27 -6.41
N SER A 211 4.40 -10.52 -6.23
CA SER A 211 5.78 -10.96 -6.45
C SER A 211 5.97 -11.35 -7.92
N ASP A 212 7.18 -11.17 -8.45
CA ASP A 212 7.59 -11.65 -9.79
C ASP A 212 8.42 -12.94 -9.73
N GLY A 213 8.63 -13.49 -8.53
CA GLY A 213 9.37 -14.73 -8.30
C GLY A 213 10.87 -14.54 -8.03
N ARG A 214 11.38 -13.30 -8.10
CA ARG A 214 12.79 -13.00 -7.80
C ARG A 214 12.93 -12.71 -6.30
N LEU A 215 13.47 -13.67 -5.57
CA LEU A 215 13.48 -13.62 -4.10
C LEU A 215 14.86 -13.97 -3.54
N THR A 216 15.23 -13.32 -2.45
CA THR A 216 16.33 -13.81 -1.59
C THR A 216 15.85 -14.99 -0.75
N ASP A 217 16.77 -15.70 -0.09
CA ASP A 217 16.40 -16.82 0.79
C ASP A 217 15.61 -16.35 2.01
N ALA A 218 15.99 -15.21 2.59
CA ALA A 218 15.23 -14.57 3.65
C ALA A 218 13.81 -14.19 3.19
N GLY A 219 13.67 -13.68 1.96
CA GLY A 219 12.37 -13.35 1.36
C GLY A 219 11.50 -14.59 1.16
N ALA A 220 12.07 -15.67 0.62
CA ALA A 220 11.38 -16.94 0.42
C ALA A 220 10.92 -17.56 1.75
N ALA A 221 11.79 -17.58 2.77
CA ALA A 221 11.45 -18.08 4.10
C ALA A 221 10.35 -17.25 4.78
N TRP A 222 10.38 -15.93 4.61
CA TRP A 222 9.33 -15.05 5.13
C TRP A 222 7.98 -15.31 4.44
N LEU A 223 7.97 -15.43 3.11
CA LEU A 223 6.76 -15.71 2.33
C LEU A 223 6.18 -17.11 2.60
N ALA A 224 7.00 -18.09 2.97
CA ALA A 224 6.52 -19.40 3.42
C ALA A 224 5.66 -19.31 4.70
N THR A 225 5.81 -18.22 5.48
CA THR A 225 5.00 -17.94 6.67
C THR A 225 3.92 -16.87 6.41
N ALA A 226 3.72 -16.46 5.15
CA ALA A 226 2.76 -15.41 4.82
C ALA A 226 1.32 -15.86 5.12
N PRO A 227 0.43 -14.91 5.46
CA PRO A 227 -0.99 -15.19 5.52
C PRO A 227 -1.49 -15.78 4.20
N ALA A 228 -2.35 -16.78 4.27
CA ALA A 228 -2.79 -17.52 3.09
C ALA A 228 -3.46 -16.62 2.02
N HIS A 229 -4.03 -15.48 2.42
CA HIS A 229 -4.68 -14.55 1.49
C HIS A 229 -3.72 -13.83 0.54
N TRP A 230 -2.41 -13.93 0.79
CA TRP A 230 -1.38 -13.45 -0.15
C TRP A 230 -1.10 -14.44 -1.28
N SER A 231 -1.39 -15.74 -1.10
CA SER A 231 -0.95 -16.83 -1.98
C SER A 231 -1.18 -16.56 -3.47
N ARG A 232 -2.37 -16.06 -3.85
CA ARG A 232 -2.73 -15.77 -5.25
C ARG A 232 -1.90 -14.67 -5.92
N ARG A 233 -1.17 -13.89 -5.13
CA ARG A 233 -0.35 -12.75 -5.57
C ARG A 233 1.14 -13.07 -5.55
N LEU A 234 1.51 -14.25 -5.05
CA LEU A 234 2.88 -14.71 -4.99
C LEU A 234 3.16 -15.58 -6.21
N ALA A 235 4.09 -15.13 -7.06
CA ALA A 235 4.67 -15.98 -8.09
C ALA A 235 5.57 -17.04 -7.45
N GLU A 236 5.68 -18.20 -8.10
CA GLU A 236 6.68 -19.20 -7.77
C GLU A 236 8.09 -18.60 -7.88
N ARG A 237 9.01 -19.06 -7.03
CA ARG A 237 10.39 -18.56 -7.04
C ARG A 237 11.08 -19.00 -8.33
N THR A 238 11.44 -18.03 -9.16
CA THR A 238 12.12 -18.23 -10.46
C THR A 238 13.60 -17.87 -10.39
N GLU A 239 13.99 -16.97 -9.48
CA GLU A 239 15.36 -16.49 -9.35
C GLU A 239 15.75 -16.32 -7.86
N ARG A 240 16.99 -16.69 -7.54
CA ARG A 240 17.61 -16.40 -6.25
C ARG A 240 18.42 -15.10 -6.36
N LEU A 241 17.96 -14.07 -5.67
CA LEU A 241 18.72 -12.83 -5.51
C LEU A 241 19.72 -12.96 -4.36
N PRO A 242 20.89 -12.32 -4.44
CA PRO A 242 21.83 -12.27 -3.32
C PRO A 242 21.19 -11.54 -2.12
N ASP A 243 21.54 -11.94 -0.91
CA ASP A 243 21.10 -11.21 0.27
C ASP A 243 21.75 -9.82 0.29
N GLN A 244 21.04 -8.82 0.82
CA GLN A 244 21.50 -7.44 0.81
C GLN A 244 22.80 -7.25 1.61
N ASP A 245 22.97 -8.06 2.66
CA ASP A 245 24.18 -8.12 3.50
C ASP A 245 25.36 -8.76 2.74
N GLU A 246 25.10 -9.68 1.80
CA GLU A 246 26.11 -10.29 0.92
C GLU A 246 26.48 -9.36 -0.26
N ALA A 247 25.50 -8.65 -0.82
CA ALA A 247 25.70 -7.71 -1.92
C ALA A 247 26.56 -6.50 -1.51
N ALA A 248 26.47 -6.07 -0.25
CA ALA A 248 27.32 -5.02 0.32
C ALA A 248 28.76 -5.49 0.61
N ALA A 249 28.99 -6.80 0.74
CA ALA A 249 30.28 -7.41 1.07
C ALA A 249 31.18 -7.65 -0.16
N VAL A 250 30.79 -7.18 -1.36
CA VAL A 250 31.67 -7.15 -2.54
C VAL A 250 32.21 -5.73 -2.74
N PRO A 251 33.24 -5.29 -1.97
CA PRO A 251 34.00 -4.12 -2.36
C PRO A 251 34.84 -4.48 -3.59
N GLY A 252 34.76 -3.62 -4.61
CA GLY A 252 35.41 -3.80 -5.89
C GLY A 252 36.87 -4.23 -5.79
N GLY A 253 37.24 -5.20 -6.61
CA GLY A 253 38.62 -5.67 -6.75
C GLY A 253 39.55 -4.50 -7.03
N ALA A 254 40.41 -4.20 -6.05
CA ALA A 254 41.62 -3.45 -6.29
C ALA A 254 42.53 -4.32 -7.16
N GLY A 255 42.53 -4.07 -8.47
CA GLY A 255 43.58 -4.54 -9.34
C GLY A 255 44.93 -3.93 -8.92
N PRO A 256 46.04 -4.66 -8.98
CA PRO A 256 47.32 -4.14 -8.54
C PRO A 256 47.78 -3.03 -9.48
N LEU A 257 48.05 -1.85 -8.91
CA LEU A 257 48.82 -0.80 -9.57
C LEU A 257 50.25 -1.32 -9.77
N ARG A 258 50.70 -1.32 -11.03
CA ARG A 258 52.10 -1.45 -11.42
C ARG A 258 52.85 -0.14 -11.22
#